data_AF-A0A4Y2UH40-F1
#
_entry.id   AF-A0A4Y2UH40-F1
#
_cell.length_a   1.000
_cell.length_b   1.000
_cell.length_c   1.000
_cell.angle_alpha   90.00
_cell.angle_beta   90.00
_cell.angle_gamma   90.00
#
_symmetry.space_group_name_H-M   'P 1'
#
loop_
_entity.id
_entity.type
_entity.pdbx_description
1 polymer ?
#
loop_
_entity_poly.entity_id
_entity_poly.type
_entity_poly.pdbx_seq_one_letter_code
_entity_poly.pdbx_strand_id
1 'polypeptide(L)'
;MDCGDPERYLEKFERLYSRTMKLATELTSLKIGYDPTFLNKLTKNIFARYLENYITIEVRCLKDKCESTLNMYYNSKNHQKKQIHFGGIHDLRRDIQARIGSRTNIIGSVVDNYGGETFLSEEIAMNILQDCKKAFNRCQLLTKQPSELPGNAVSLFDVLLRYLFEEHVSYALELGLLAIPLAEPKSPPEIYFFDVIRQCNAIYHLFEKQFGDTIVPLVISTPKHGDCLQKKKKVIEEMENKLHTGLERCITSILGWVKFLLQTEQKKTDFKPESEMATFDADKSTA
;
A
#
# COMPACT_ATOMS: atom_id res chain seq x y z
N MET A 1 4.52 -36.06 3.95
CA MET A 1 3.78 -34.93 4.54
C MET A 1 4.56 -34.51 5.77
N ASP A 2 5.42 -33.50 5.61
CA ASP A 2 6.22 -32.92 6.70
C ASP A 2 5.35 -31.79 7.29
N CYS A 3 4.68 -32.06 8.40
CA CYS A 3 3.63 -31.24 9.02
C CYS A 3 4.19 -30.05 9.83
N GLY A 4 5.41 -29.58 9.52
CA GLY A 4 6.14 -28.65 10.39
C GLY A 4 6.10 -27.18 9.99
N ASP A 5 6.14 -26.85 8.70
CA ASP A 5 6.23 -25.46 8.23
C ASP A 5 6.08 -25.45 6.68
N PRO A 6 4.99 -24.85 6.14
CA PRO A 6 4.79 -24.81 4.69
C PRO A 6 5.89 -24.04 3.96
N GLU A 7 6.54 -23.05 4.57
CA GLU A 7 7.63 -22.30 3.95
C GLU A 7 8.86 -23.20 3.77
N ARG A 8 9.30 -23.87 4.85
CA ARG A 8 10.43 -24.82 4.78
C ARG A 8 10.16 -25.94 3.79
N TYR A 9 8.91 -26.39 3.68
CA TYR A 9 8.53 -27.36 2.66
C TYR A 9 8.76 -26.81 1.25
N LEU A 10 8.28 -25.60 0.95
CA LEU A 10 8.44 -24.96 -0.37
C LEU A 10 9.91 -24.69 -0.71
N GLU A 11 10.71 -24.22 0.25
CA GLU A 11 12.16 -24.02 0.06
C GLU A 11 12.90 -25.34 -0.21
N LYS A 12 12.60 -26.39 0.56
CA LYS A 12 13.17 -27.73 0.33
C LYS A 12 12.76 -28.25 -1.04
N PHE A 13 11.51 -28.05 -1.44
CA PHE A 13 10.97 -28.51 -2.70
C PHE A 13 11.63 -27.78 -3.89
N GLU A 14 11.69 -26.44 -3.85
CA GLU A 14 12.40 -25.61 -4.83
C GLU A 14 13.86 -26.06 -4.99
N ARG A 15 14.56 -26.26 -3.87
CA ARG A 15 15.97 -26.66 -3.86
C ARG A 15 16.17 -28.04 -4.47
N LEU A 16 15.36 -29.03 -4.08
CA LEU A 16 15.46 -30.39 -4.61
C LEU A 16 15.14 -30.42 -6.10
N TYR A 17 14.06 -29.76 -6.52
CA TYR A 17 13.68 -29.67 -7.93
C TYR A 17 14.77 -29.00 -8.77
N SER A 18 15.31 -27.87 -8.32
CA SER A 18 16.41 -27.15 -8.99
C SER A 18 17.66 -28.01 -9.13
N ARG A 19 18.06 -28.73 -8.07
CA ARG A 19 19.23 -29.62 -8.11
C ARG A 19 19.03 -30.79 -9.07
N THR A 20 17.84 -31.39 -9.07
CA THR A 20 17.52 -32.49 -10.01
C THR A 20 17.51 -32.00 -11.46
N MET A 21 16.97 -30.80 -11.73
CA MET A 21 17.01 -30.19 -13.06
C MET A 21 18.44 -29.93 -13.53
N LYS A 22 19.30 -29.38 -12.66
CA LYS A 22 20.73 -29.18 -12.97
C LYS A 22 21.43 -30.50 -13.28
N LEU A 23 21.21 -31.53 -12.45
CA LEU A 23 21.76 -32.87 -12.68
C LEU A 23 21.26 -33.45 -14.02
N ALA A 24 19.98 -33.30 -14.35
CA ALA A 24 19.43 -33.75 -15.62
C ALA A 24 20.08 -33.03 -16.82
N THR A 25 20.35 -31.72 -16.70
CA THR A 25 21.08 -30.95 -17.72
C THR A 25 22.52 -31.43 -17.86
N GLU A 26 23.24 -31.66 -16.76
CA GLU A 26 24.61 -32.17 -16.76
C GLU A 26 24.68 -33.57 -17.39
N LEU A 27 23.77 -34.48 -17.02
CA LEU A 27 23.67 -35.82 -17.61
C LEU A 27 23.36 -35.78 -19.12
N THR A 28 22.54 -34.83 -19.55
CA THR A 28 22.26 -34.61 -20.98
C THR A 28 23.52 -34.17 -21.73
N SER A 29 24.34 -33.31 -21.11
CA SER A 29 25.58 -32.79 -21.72
C SER A 29 26.63 -33.87 -21.94
N LEU A 30 26.62 -34.94 -21.14
CA LEU A 30 27.50 -36.10 -21.27
C LEU A 30 27.18 -36.99 -22.48
N LYS A 31 26.10 -36.69 -23.24
CA LYS A 31 25.68 -37.39 -24.47
C LYS A 31 25.69 -38.92 -24.34
N ILE A 32 25.24 -39.45 -23.20
CA ILE A 32 25.26 -40.91 -22.87
C ILE A 32 24.21 -41.71 -23.68
N GLY A 33 23.88 -41.31 -24.92
CA GLY A 33 22.92 -42.02 -25.78
C GLY A 33 21.45 -41.94 -25.37
N TYR A 34 21.10 -41.21 -24.31
CA TYR A 34 19.71 -40.98 -23.89
C TYR A 34 19.14 -39.69 -24.50
N ASP A 35 17.86 -39.73 -24.84
CA ASP A 35 17.13 -38.56 -25.35
C ASP A 35 16.98 -37.48 -24.25
N PRO A 36 17.36 -36.21 -24.47
CA PRO A 36 17.10 -35.09 -23.55
C PRO A 36 15.64 -34.98 -23.09
N THR A 37 14.68 -35.45 -23.89
CA THR A 37 13.27 -35.45 -23.47
C THR A 37 12.96 -36.50 -22.40
N PHE A 38 13.73 -37.59 -22.33
CA PHE A 38 13.54 -38.67 -21.37
C PHE A 38 13.86 -38.23 -19.93
N LEU A 39 15.01 -37.58 -19.71
CA LEU A 39 15.40 -37.08 -18.38
C LEU A 39 14.43 -36.01 -17.86
N ASN A 40 13.94 -35.15 -18.75
CA ASN A 40 12.91 -34.18 -18.41
C ASN A 40 11.58 -34.84 -18.02
N LYS A 41 11.14 -35.88 -18.74
CA LYS A 41 9.94 -36.68 -18.39
C LYS A 41 10.12 -37.40 -17.05
N LEU A 42 11.27 -38.01 -16.81
CA LEU A 42 11.58 -38.70 -15.55
C LEU A 42 11.51 -37.72 -14.37
N THR A 43 12.15 -36.55 -14.51
CA THR A 43 12.14 -35.50 -13.48
C THR A 43 10.71 -35.03 -13.19
N LYS A 44 9.92 -34.75 -14.24
CA LYS A 44 8.50 -34.37 -14.08
C LYS A 44 7.67 -35.47 -13.41
N ASN A 45 7.94 -36.74 -13.72
CA ASN A 45 7.20 -37.87 -13.13
C ASN A 45 7.51 -38.06 -11.63
N ILE A 46 8.78 -37.96 -11.23
CA ILE A 46 9.18 -38.07 -9.81
C ILE A 46 8.50 -36.97 -8.98
N PHE A 47 8.40 -35.77 -9.54
CA PHE A 47 7.81 -34.62 -8.85
C PHE A 47 6.31 -34.42 -9.11
N ALA A 48 5.66 -35.24 -9.94
CA ALA A 48 4.30 -34.99 -10.43
C ALA A 48 3.27 -34.73 -9.32
N ARG A 49 3.28 -35.56 -8.27
CA ARG A 49 2.37 -35.43 -7.11
C ARG A 49 2.63 -34.16 -6.29
N TYR A 50 3.87 -33.69 -6.26
CA TYR A 50 4.26 -32.48 -5.52
C TYR A 50 3.94 -31.21 -6.31
N LEU A 51 4.12 -31.25 -7.64
CA LEU A 51 3.80 -30.15 -8.55
C LEU A 51 2.28 -29.90 -8.66
N GLU A 52 1.47 -30.95 -8.53
CA GLU A 52 0.01 -30.85 -8.63
C GLU A 52 -0.62 -29.99 -7.52
N ASN A 53 -0.13 -30.12 -6.28
CA ASN A 53 -0.65 -29.38 -5.13
C ASN A 53 0.18 -28.13 -4.78
N TYR A 54 1.26 -27.86 -5.53
CA TYR A 54 2.22 -26.81 -5.24
C TYR A 54 1.56 -25.44 -5.10
N ILE A 55 0.79 -25.01 -6.10
CA ILE A 55 0.27 -23.64 -6.15
C ILE A 55 -0.71 -23.37 -5.00
N THR A 56 -1.52 -24.34 -4.62
CA THR A 56 -2.44 -24.22 -3.48
C THR A 56 -1.68 -24.02 -2.17
N ILE A 57 -0.58 -24.76 -1.97
CA ILE A 57 0.27 -24.64 -0.79
C ILE A 57 1.00 -23.29 -0.80
N GLU A 58 1.53 -22.87 -1.96
CA GLU A 58 2.24 -21.59 -2.14
C GLU A 58 1.34 -20.40 -1.83
N VAL A 59 0.14 -20.36 -2.42
CA VAL A 59 -0.84 -19.28 -2.18
C VAL A 59 -1.23 -19.23 -0.70
N ARG A 60 -1.49 -20.37 -0.06
CA ARG A 60 -1.82 -20.42 1.37
C ARG A 60 -0.65 -19.91 2.22
N CYS A 61 0.56 -20.43 1.98
CA CYS A 61 1.75 -20.01 2.70
C CYS A 61 2.01 -18.50 2.57
N LEU A 62 1.84 -17.95 1.37
CA LEU A 62 2.03 -16.52 1.14
C LEU A 62 0.99 -15.68 1.91
N LYS A 63 -0.28 -16.09 1.92
CA LYS A 63 -1.33 -15.43 2.70
C LYS A 63 -1.00 -15.43 4.20
N ASP A 64 -0.67 -16.60 4.74
CA ASP A 64 -0.35 -16.76 6.17
C ASP A 64 0.85 -15.88 6.57
N LYS A 65 1.86 -15.76 5.71
CA LYS A 65 3.02 -14.89 5.93
C LYS A 65 2.69 -13.41 5.89
N CYS A 66 1.94 -12.97 4.87
CA CYS A 66 1.52 -11.58 4.77
C CYS A 66 0.66 -11.19 5.96
N GLU A 67 -0.25 -12.07 6.37
CA GLU A 67 -1.09 -11.86 7.55
C GLU A 67 -0.28 -11.79 8.85
N SER A 68 0.65 -12.72 9.05
CA SER A 68 1.55 -12.72 10.21
C SER A 68 2.39 -11.44 10.26
N THR A 69 2.94 -11.01 9.13
CA THR A 69 3.74 -9.77 9.01
C THR A 69 2.91 -8.55 9.39
N LEU A 70 1.69 -8.42 8.87
CA LEU A 70 0.80 -7.32 9.22
C LEU A 70 0.38 -7.37 10.69
N ASN A 71 0.03 -8.55 11.21
CA ASN A 71 -0.38 -8.69 12.60
C ASN A 71 0.76 -8.33 13.56
N MET A 72 1.99 -8.77 13.29
CA MET A 72 3.16 -8.37 14.07
C MET A 72 3.37 -6.86 14.06
N TYR A 73 3.22 -6.23 12.89
CA TYR A 73 3.33 -4.79 12.75
C TYR A 73 2.28 -4.04 13.57
N TYR A 74 0.99 -4.34 13.38
CA TYR A 74 -0.07 -3.65 14.12
C TYR A 74 0.00 -3.92 15.62
N ASN A 75 0.39 -5.13 16.04
CA ASN A 75 0.65 -5.44 17.45
C ASN A 75 1.82 -4.61 18.01
N SER A 76 2.90 -4.43 17.25
CA SER A 76 4.03 -3.58 17.66
C SER A 76 3.65 -2.11 17.85
N LYS A 77 2.60 -1.67 17.13
CA LYS A 77 2.01 -0.33 17.24
C LYS A 77 0.88 -0.25 18.28
N ASN A 78 0.61 -1.34 19.01
CA ASN A 78 -0.52 -1.46 19.93
C ASN A 78 -1.87 -1.10 19.28
N HIS A 79 -2.02 -1.42 18.00
CA HIS A 79 -3.16 -1.06 17.20
C HIS A 79 -4.00 -2.27 16.82
N GLN A 80 -5.30 -2.17 17.03
CA GLN A 80 -6.26 -3.16 16.56
C GLN A 80 -7.01 -2.59 15.37
N LYS A 81 -6.98 -3.31 14.24
CA LYS A 81 -7.72 -2.91 13.05
C LYS A 81 -9.21 -2.78 13.39
N LYS A 82 -9.74 -1.59 13.16
CA LYS A 82 -11.18 -1.29 13.26
C LYS A 82 -11.78 -1.29 11.86
N GLN A 83 -13.04 -1.67 11.73
CA GLN A 83 -13.79 -1.44 10.49
C GLN A 83 -14.04 0.07 10.35
N ILE A 84 -13.36 0.71 9.40
CA ILE A 84 -13.49 2.13 9.14
C ILE A 84 -14.39 2.29 7.92
N HIS A 85 -15.57 2.88 8.10
CA HIS A 85 -16.40 3.30 6.96
C HIS A 85 -16.19 4.78 6.73
N PHE A 86 -15.32 5.10 5.77
CA PHE A 86 -15.14 6.47 5.29
C PHE A 86 -16.27 6.83 4.32
N GLY A 87 -17.00 7.93 4.58
CA GLY A 87 -18.13 8.37 3.75
C GLY A 87 -18.86 9.59 4.28
N GLY A 88 -19.76 10.16 3.47
CA GLY A 88 -20.37 11.48 3.73
C GLY A 88 -21.14 11.60 5.06
N ILE A 89 -21.66 10.50 5.61
CA ILE A 89 -22.31 10.50 6.94
C ILE A 89 -21.29 10.69 8.07
N HIS A 90 -20.08 10.14 7.92
CA HIS A 90 -19.00 10.32 8.90
C HIS A 90 -18.50 11.77 8.88
N ASP A 91 -18.33 12.34 7.69
CA ASP A 91 -17.93 13.75 7.54
C ASP A 91 -19.01 14.69 8.11
N LEU A 92 -20.28 14.42 7.82
CA LEU A 92 -21.39 15.18 8.40
C LEU A 92 -21.41 15.09 9.93
N ARG A 93 -21.21 13.89 10.50
CA ARG A 93 -21.15 13.71 11.95
C ARG A 93 -20.00 14.51 12.57
N ARG A 94 -18.82 14.49 11.93
CA ARG A 94 -17.64 15.22 12.37
C ARG A 94 -17.87 16.74 12.33
N ASP A 95 -18.46 17.25 11.25
CA ASP A 95 -18.77 18.68 11.09
C ASP A 95 -19.86 19.16 12.05
N ILE A 96 -20.88 18.33 12.30
CA ILE A 96 -21.92 18.61 13.29
C ILE A 96 -21.32 18.67 14.70
N GLN A 97 -20.44 17.73 15.05
CA GLN A 97 -19.79 17.69 16.36
C GLN A 97 -18.89 18.91 16.59
N ALA A 98 -18.20 19.37 15.54
CA ALA A 98 -17.39 20.58 15.57
C ALA A 98 -18.22 21.86 15.79
N ARG A 99 -19.43 21.92 15.21
CA ARG A 99 -20.32 23.10 15.27
C ARG A 99 -21.17 23.17 16.54
N ILE A 100 -21.56 22.02 17.11
CA ILE A 100 -22.38 21.94 18.33
C ILE A 100 -21.55 22.18 19.60
N GLY A 101 -20.22 22.13 19.49
CA GLY A 101 -19.32 22.29 20.62
C GLY A 101 -19.29 21.04 21.49
N SER A 102 -18.14 20.79 22.11
CA SER A 102 -17.74 19.58 22.84
C SER A 102 -18.57 19.23 24.11
N ARG A 103 -19.82 19.68 24.21
CA ARG A 103 -20.66 19.59 25.43
C ARG A 103 -21.64 18.42 25.43
N THR A 104 -21.79 17.69 24.33
CA THR A 104 -22.61 16.48 24.29
C THR A 104 -21.73 15.26 24.11
N ASN A 105 -21.58 14.48 25.19
CA ASN A 105 -21.00 13.13 25.23
C ASN A 105 -21.87 12.13 24.46
N ILE A 106 -22.21 12.41 23.20
CA ILE A 106 -22.89 11.46 22.33
C ILE A 106 -21.82 10.67 21.58
N ILE A 107 -21.36 9.61 22.26
CA ILE A 107 -20.73 8.41 21.70
C ILE A 107 -19.42 8.70 20.92
N GLY A 108 -18.31 8.33 21.55
CA GLY A 108 -16.96 8.72 21.19
C GLY A 108 -16.56 8.46 19.74
N SER A 109 -16.01 9.50 19.13
CA SER A 109 -14.78 9.41 18.36
C SER A 109 -14.05 10.73 18.59
N VAL A 110 -13.24 10.77 19.65
CA VAL A 110 -12.08 11.65 19.65
C VAL A 110 -11.41 11.40 18.30
N VAL A 111 -11.04 12.46 17.58
CA VAL A 111 -10.16 12.30 16.42
C VAL A 111 -8.90 11.67 16.99
N ASP A 112 -8.82 10.34 16.96
CA ASP A 112 -7.67 9.58 17.44
C ASP A 112 -6.57 9.89 16.44
N ASN A 113 -5.84 10.97 16.70
CA ASN A 113 -4.71 11.38 15.86
C ASN A 113 -3.50 10.46 16.08
N TYR A 114 -3.61 9.44 16.94
CA TYR A 114 -2.57 8.45 17.30
C TYR A 114 -1.16 9.05 17.47
N GLY A 115 -1.06 10.31 17.92
CA GLY A 115 0.21 11.03 18.04
C GLY A 115 0.97 11.26 16.72
N GLY A 116 0.29 11.31 15.57
CA GLY A 116 0.90 11.45 14.25
C GLY A 116 1.39 10.15 13.62
N GLU A 117 1.09 8.99 14.23
CA GLU A 117 1.41 7.69 13.65
C GLU A 117 0.62 7.47 12.34
N THR A 118 1.34 7.25 11.24
CA THR A 118 0.73 7.08 9.91
C THR A 118 0.15 5.68 9.71
N PHE A 119 0.56 4.72 10.55
CA PHE A 119 0.31 3.28 10.37
C PHE A 119 0.75 2.73 9.02
N LEU A 120 1.56 3.49 8.28
CA LEU A 120 2.07 3.12 6.97
C LEU A 120 3.58 2.90 7.06
N SER A 121 4.01 1.67 6.77
CA SER A 121 5.41 1.28 6.86
C SER A 121 5.94 0.79 5.53
N GLU A 122 6.99 1.47 5.05
CA GLU A 122 7.76 1.09 3.86
C GLU A 122 8.49 -0.26 4.07
N GLU A 123 8.97 -0.53 5.29
CA GLU A 123 9.61 -1.81 5.63
C GLU A 123 8.66 -3.01 5.48
N ILE A 124 7.45 -2.90 6.03
CA ILE A 124 6.41 -3.93 5.88
C ILE A 124 6.04 -4.14 4.41
N ALA A 125 5.92 -3.06 3.63
CA ALA A 125 5.71 -3.16 2.20
C ALA A 125 6.86 -3.91 1.50
N MET A 126 8.12 -3.60 1.83
CA MET A 126 9.28 -4.34 1.32
C MET A 126 9.26 -5.82 1.69
N ASN A 127 8.89 -6.16 2.93
CA ASN A 127 8.81 -7.55 3.39
C ASN A 127 7.75 -8.34 2.60
N ILE A 128 6.54 -7.78 2.44
CA ILE A 128 5.47 -8.38 1.64
C ILE A 128 5.92 -8.54 0.18
N LEU A 129 6.51 -7.50 -0.41
CA LEU A 129 7.02 -7.51 -1.77
C LEU A 129 8.10 -8.60 -1.96
N GLN A 130 9.04 -8.75 -1.03
CA GLN A 130 10.07 -9.77 -1.06
C GLN A 130 9.51 -11.19 -0.97
N ASP A 131 8.55 -11.43 -0.07
CA ASP A 131 7.91 -12.74 0.06
C ASP A 131 7.10 -13.10 -1.19
N CYS A 132 6.38 -12.14 -1.78
CA CYS A 132 5.74 -12.31 -3.07
C CYS A 132 6.76 -12.58 -4.19
N LYS A 133 7.92 -11.90 -4.20
CA LYS A 133 8.97 -12.12 -5.20
C LYS A 133 9.51 -13.55 -5.15
N LYS A 134 9.75 -14.08 -3.95
CA LYS A 134 10.15 -15.48 -3.76
C LYS A 134 9.08 -16.43 -4.30
N ALA A 135 7.81 -16.16 -4.01
CA ALA A 135 6.70 -16.96 -4.51
C ALA A 135 6.58 -16.93 -6.05
N PHE A 136 6.78 -15.77 -6.68
CA PHE A 136 6.81 -15.66 -8.15
C PHE A 136 7.97 -16.43 -8.78
N ASN A 137 9.16 -16.34 -8.20
CA ASN A 137 10.33 -17.10 -8.67
C ASN A 137 10.09 -18.62 -8.57
N ARG A 138 9.56 -19.08 -7.43
CA ARG A 138 9.14 -20.48 -7.26
C ARG A 138 8.06 -20.86 -8.27
N CYS A 139 7.07 -19.99 -8.50
CA CYS A 139 5.99 -20.22 -9.44
C CYS A 139 6.50 -20.43 -10.86
N GLN A 140 7.49 -19.63 -11.29
CA GLN A 140 8.13 -19.78 -12.59
C GLN A 140 8.83 -21.15 -12.75
N LEU A 141 9.42 -21.66 -11.67
CA LEU A 141 10.16 -22.93 -11.69
C LEU A 141 9.27 -24.17 -11.51
N LEU A 142 8.31 -24.11 -10.58
CA LEU A 142 7.56 -25.26 -10.04
C LEU A 142 6.16 -25.40 -10.65
N THR A 143 5.77 -24.53 -11.58
CA THR A 143 4.51 -24.72 -12.31
C THR A 143 4.61 -25.92 -13.27
N LYS A 144 3.68 -26.85 -13.15
CA LYS A 144 3.64 -28.14 -13.88
C LYS A 144 3.59 -27.94 -15.40
N GLN A 145 2.69 -27.08 -15.88
CA GLN A 145 2.51 -26.79 -17.30
C GLN A 145 2.74 -25.30 -17.59
N PRO A 146 3.52 -24.93 -18.63
CA PRO A 146 3.74 -23.52 -18.99
C PRO A 146 2.45 -22.73 -19.28
N SER A 147 1.39 -23.41 -19.71
CA SER A 147 0.05 -22.83 -19.93
C SER A 147 -0.65 -22.40 -18.64
N GLU A 148 -0.33 -23.03 -17.51
CA GLU A 148 -0.93 -22.72 -16.19
C GLU A 148 -0.19 -21.58 -15.48
N LEU A 149 1.07 -21.32 -15.85
CA LEU A 149 1.95 -20.31 -15.24
C LEU A 149 1.29 -18.93 -15.12
N PRO A 150 0.62 -18.38 -16.16
CA PRO A 150 0.02 -17.06 -16.07
C PRO A 150 -1.14 -17.01 -15.07
N GLY A 151 -1.94 -18.08 -14.98
CA GLY A 151 -3.05 -18.17 -14.02
C GLY A 151 -2.54 -18.28 -12.57
N ASN A 152 -1.47 -19.04 -12.36
CA ASN A 152 -0.81 -19.16 -11.07
C ASN A 152 -0.19 -17.82 -10.64
N ALA A 153 0.48 -17.13 -11.56
CA ALA A 153 1.04 -15.80 -11.32
C ALA A 153 -0.05 -14.78 -10.95
N VAL A 154 -1.20 -14.77 -11.65
CA VAL A 154 -2.33 -13.91 -11.30
C VAL A 154 -2.85 -14.20 -9.89
N SER A 155 -2.90 -15.48 -9.49
CA SER A 155 -3.36 -15.86 -8.15
C SER A 155 -2.44 -15.33 -7.04
N LEU A 156 -1.12 -15.34 -7.27
CA LEU A 156 -0.14 -14.74 -6.35
C LEU A 156 -0.20 -13.21 -6.36
N PHE A 157 -0.45 -12.62 -7.54
CA PHE A 157 -0.65 -11.18 -7.68
C PHE A 157 -1.87 -10.68 -6.91
N ASP A 158 -2.96 -11.44 -6.91
CA ASP A 158 -4.17 -11.12 -6.13
C ASP A 158 -3.88 -11.11 -4.62
N VAL A 159 -3.02 -12.02 -4.14
CA VAL A 159 -2.56 -11.99 -2.75
C VAL A 159 -1.73 -10.74 -2.47
N LEU A 160 -0.79 -10.38 -3.36
CA LEU A 160 0.00 -9.16 -3.21
C LEU A 160 -0.90 -7.91 -3.12
N LEU A 161 -1.83 -7.74 -4.06
CA LEU A 161 -2.74 -6.58 -4.07
C LEU A 161 -3.57 -6.50 -2.80
N ARG A 162 -4.16 -7.62 -2.36
CA ARG A 162 -4.96 -7.67 -1.15
C ARG A 162 -4.17 -7.24 0.08
N TYR A 163 -3.02 -7.83 0.34
CA TYR A 163 -2.30 -7.58 1.59
C TYR A 163 -1.52 -6.26 1.57
N LEU A 164 -0.95 -5.87 0.43
CA LEU A 164 -0.22 -4.61 0.33
C LEU A 164 -1.15 -3.40 0.23
N PHE A 165 -2.12 -3.43 -0.68
CA PHE A 165 -2.95 -2.26 -0.94
C PHE A 165 -4.24 -2.24 -0.13
N GLU A 166 -5.01 -3.32 -0.09
CA GLU A 166 -6.30 -3.30 0.62
C GLU A 166 -6.10 -3.31 2.15
N GLU A 167 -5.28 -4.23 2.65
CA GLU A 167 -5.13 -4.44 4.09
C GLU A 167 -4.13 -3.50 4.77
N HIS A 168 -3.15 -2.95 4.05
CA HIS A 168 -2.11 -2.08 4.63
C HIS A 168 -2.25 -0.63 4.18
N VAL A 169 -2.06 -0.34 2.89
CA VAL A 169 -2.07 1.04 2.37
C VAL A 169 -3.44 1.70 2.51
N SER A 170 -4.50 1.05 2.04
CA SER A 170 -5.87 1.59 2.07
C SER A 170 -6.35 1.83 3.49
N TYR A 171 -6.06 0.88 4.39
CA TYR A 171 -6.37 1.01 5.81
C TYR A 171 -5.67 2.20 6.47
N ALA A 172 -4.36 2.35 6.24
CA ALA A 172 -3.58 3.47 6.75
C ALA A 172 -4.04 4.82 6.16
N LEU A 173 -4.39 4.85 4.87
CA LEU A 173 -4.96 6.05 4.24
C LEU A 173 -6.29 6.47 4.85
N GLU A 174 -7.17 5.52 5.16
CA GLU A 174 -8.44 5.80 5.83
C GLU A 174 -8.23 6.38 7.23
N LEU A 175 -7.28 5.83 8.00
CA LEU A 175 -6.88 6.41 9.29
C LEU A 175 -6.30 7.82 9.12
N GLY A 176 -5.39 8.01 8.16
CA GLY A 176 -4.79 9.30 7.87
C GLY A 176 -5.82 10.36 7.49
N LEU A 177 -6.82 9.99 6.69
CA LEU A 177 -7.92 10.89 6.29
C LEU A 177 -8.78 11.33 7.47
N LEU A 178 -8.98 10.45 8.45
CA LEU A 178 -9.70 10.77 9.69
C LEU A 178 -8.92 11.72 10.59
N ALA A 179 -7.59 11.61 10.59
CA ALA A 179 -6.70 12.45 11.37
C ALA A 179 -6.57 13.89 10.84
N ILE A 180 -7.01 14.17 9.61
CA ILE A 180 -6.94 15.53 9.04
C ILE A 180 -7.81 16.49 9.86
N PRO A 181 -7.27 17.66 10.27
CA PRO A 181 -8.02 18.70 10.95
C PRO A 181 -9.25 19.18 10.17
N LEU A 182 -10.11 19.93 10.86
CA LEU A 182 -11.29 20.53 10.27
C LEU A 182 -10.93 21.73 9.40
N ALA A 183 -11.83 22.08 8.47
CA ALA A 183 -11.65 23.16 7.51
C ALA A 183 -11.39 24.54 8.14
N GLU A 184 -11.98 24.85 9.30
CA GLU A 184 -11.81 26.15 9.97
C GLU A 184 -11.25 25.96 11.40
N PRO A 185 -9.96 25.64 11.54
CA PRO A 185 -9.35 25.44 12.84
C PRO A 185 -9.06 26.78 13.52
N LYS A 186 -9.28 26.85 14.84
CA LYS A 186 -8.99 28.04 15.67
C LYS A 186 -7.55 28.05 16.23
N SER A 187 -6.81 26.98 15.97
CA SER A 187 -5.41 26.79 16.34
C SER A 187 -4.63 26.33 15.11
N PRO A 188 -3.29 26.43 15.10
CA PRO A 188 -2.48 25.91 14.00
C PRO A 188 -2.82 24.44 13.72
N PRO A 189 -3.14 24.06 12.47
CA PRO A 189 -3.48 22.69 12.14
C PRO A 189 -2.22 21.81 12.09
N GLU A 190 -2.21 20.71 12.84
CA GLU A 190 -1.18 19.68 12.72
C GLU A 190 -1.55 18.71 11.58
N ILE A 191 -0.72 18.63 10.54
CA ILE A 191 -1.05 17.89 9.31
C ILE A 191 0.00 16.80 9.07
N TYR A 192 -0.26 15.63 9.63
CA TYR A 192 0.57 14.42 9.45
C TYR A 192 0.29 13.71 8.11
N PHE A 193 -0.78 14.09 7.41
CA PHE A 193 -1.19 13.44 6.17
C PHE A 193 -0.17 13.57 5.02
N PHE A 194 0.66 14.62 5.03
CA PHE A 194 1.74 14.74 4.05
C PHE A 194 2.78 13.62 4.17
N ASP A 195 3.05 13.13 5.37
CA ASP A 195 3.94 11.98 5.57
C ASP A 195 3.30 10.69 5.05
N VAL A 196 1.98 10.52 5.25
CA VAL A 196 1.20 9.41 4.67
C VAL A 196 1.34 9.41 3.14
N ILE A 197 1.19 10.57 2.49
CA ILE A 197 1.34 10.71 1.04
C ILE A 197 2.75 10.33 0.58
N ARG A 198 3.79 10.81 1.29
CA ARG A 198 5.19 10.48 0.98
C ARG A 198 5.42 8.97 1.03
N GLN A 199 4.98 8.32 2.11
CA GLN A 199 5.13 6.88 2.31
C GLN A 199 4.31 6.06 1.29
N CYS A 200 3.07 6.48 0.98
CA CYS A 200 2.25 5.85 -0.06
C CYS A 200 2.94 5.86 -1.42
N ASN A 201 3.50 7.00 -1.83
CA ASN A 201 4.24 7.11 -3.10
C ASN A 201 5.48 6.22 -3.12
N ALA A 202 6.24 6.15 -2.02
CA ALA A 202 7.39 5.27 -1.92
C ALA A 202 6.99 3.79 -2.09
N ILE A 203 5.93 3.36 -1.40
CA ILE A 203 5.39 1.99 -1.51
C ILE A 203 4.91 1.71 -2.93
N TYR A 204 4.21 2.65 -3.56
CA TYR A 204 3.76 2.52 -4.95
C TYR A 204 4.93 2.31 -5.91
N HIS A 205 6.01 3.09 -5.79
CA HIS A 205 7.18 2.91 -6.66
C HIS A 205 7.88 1.55 -6.47
N LEU A 206 7.96 1.05 -5.22
CA LEU A 206 8.48 -0.29 -4.95
C LEU A 206 7.61 -1.38 -5.60
N PHE A 207 6.29 -1.25 -5.48
CA PHE A 207 5.34 -2.14 -6.13
C PHE A 207 5.43 -2.08 -7.66
N GLU A 208 5.47 -0.88 -8.24
CA GLU A 208 5.54 -0.65 -9.68
C GLU A 208 6.77 -1.32 -10.29
N LYS A 209 7.91 -1.15 -9.62
CA LYS A 209 9.16 -1.82 -10.00
C LYS A 209 9.02 -3.34 -9.99
N GLN A 210 8.48 -3.92 -8.91
CA GLN A 210 8.28 -5.37 -8.85
C GLN A 210 7.27 -5.89 -9.87
N PHE A 211 6.22 -5.14 -10.14
CA PHE A 211 5.24 -5.46 -11.17
C PHE A 211 5.91 -5.56 -12.54
N GLY A 212 6.71 -4.56 -12.92
CA GLY A 212 7.46 -4.55 -14.17
C GLY A 212 8.54 -5.65 -14.24
N ASP A 213 9.31 -5.84 -13.18
CA ASP A 213 10.46 -6.76 -13.18
C ASP A 213 10.05 -8.23 -13.08
N THR A 214 8.94 -8.54 -12.39
CA THR A 214 8.60 -9.92 -12.02
C THR A 214 7.27 -10.39 -12.61
N ILE A 215 6.22 -9.57 -12.55
CA ILE A 215 4.87 -10.02 -12.94
C ILE A 215 4.67 -9.91 -14.44
N VAL A 216 5.02 -8.77 -15.04
CA VAL A 216 4.85 -8.51 -16.48
C VAL A 216 5.51 -9.63 -17.33
N PRO A 217 6.76 -10.06 -17.08
CA PRO A 217 7.38 -11.14 -17.87
C PRO A 217 6.61 -12.47 -17.84
N LEU A 218 5.86 -12.74 -16.76
CA LEU A 218 5.10 -13.99 -16.62
C LEU A 218 3.76 -13.98 -17.37
N VAL A 219 3.22 -12.79 -17.68
CA VAL A 219 1.86 -12.66 -18.24
C VAL A 219 1.80 -11.95 -19.60
N ILE A 220 2.84 -11.22 -20.01
CA ILE A 220 2.83 -10.29 -21.16
C ILE A 220 2.34 -10.92 -22.48
N SER A 221 2.70 -12.17 -22.75
CA SER A 221 2.32 -12.89 -23.98
C SER A 221 1.03 -13.69 -23.83
N THR A 222 0.15 -13.32 -22.90
CA THR A 222 -1.03 -14.10 -22.52
C THR A 222 -2.25 -13.21 -22.37
N PRO A 223 -3.47 -13.75 -22.52
CA PRO A 223 -4.70 -13.00 -22.28
C PRO A 223 -4.80 -12.40 -20.86
N LYS A 224 -4.05 -12.95 -19.89
CA LYS A 224 -4.01 -12.50 -18.49
C LYS A 224 -3.26 -11.19 -18.28
N HIS A 225 -2.51 -10.71 -19.26
CA HIS A 225 -1.83 -9.41 -19.18
C HIS A 225 -2.82 -8.27 -18.96
N GLY A 226 -3.90 -8.22 -19.76
CA GLY A 226 -4.94 -7.19 -19.65
C GLY A 226 -5.62 -7.20 -18.29
N ASP A 227 -6.00 -8.38 -17.81
CA ASP A 227 -6.60 -8.57 -16.47
C ASP A 227 -5.69 -8.00 -15.36
N CYS A 228 -4.38 -8.28 -15.41
CA CYS A 228 -3.42 -7.79 -14.41
C CYS A 228 -3.30 -6.26 -14.44
N LEU A 229 -3.23 -5.66 -15.64
CA LEU A 229 -3.17 -4.22 -15.80
C LEU A 229 -4.45 -3.54 -15.28
N GLN A 230 -5.63 -4.12 -15.54
CA GLN A 230 -6.89 -3.59 -15.04
C GLN A 230 -6.98 -3.66 -13.51
N LYS A 231 -6.59 -4.79 -12.90
CA LYS A 231 -6.56 -4.94 -11.43
C LYS A 231 -5.60 -3.93 -10.79
N LYS A 232 -4.40 -3.80 -11.34
CA LYS A 232 -3.43 -2.78 -10.93
C LYS A 232 -4.02 -1.38 -11.02
N LYS A 233 -4.58 -1.03 -12.18
CA LYS A 233 -5.16 0.30 -12.43
C LYS A 233 -6.25 0.62 -11.41
N LYS A 234 -7.18 -0.31 -11.17
CA LYS A 234 -8.26 -0.14 -10.19
C LYS A 234 -7.72 0.21 -8.79
N VAL A 235 -6.76 -0.55 -8.29
CA VAL A 235 -6.19 -0.35 -6.95
C VAL A 235 -5.44 0.99 -6.85
N ILE A 236 -4.72 1.38 -7.91
CA ILE A 236 -4.02 2.67 -7.97
C ILE A 236 -5.03 3.81 -7.98
N GLU A 237 -6.08 3.75 -8.80
CA GLU A 237 -7.11 4.78 -8.87
C GLU A 237 -7.81 4.96 -7.51
N GLU A 238 -8.12 3.87 -6.80
CA GLU A 238 -8.70 3.93 -5.45
C GLU A 238 -7.75 4.61 -4.45
N MET A 239 -6.46 4.31 -4.51
CA MET A 239 -5.43 4.95 -3.68
C MET A 239 -5.28 6.44 -4.02
N GLU A 240 -5.18 6.79 -5.30
CA GLU A 240 -5.03 8.16 -5.79
C GLU A 240 -6.22 9.03 -5.41
N ASN A 241 -7.46 8.51 -5.50
CA ASN A 241 -8.66 9.23 -5.09
C ASN A 241 -8.64 9.58 -3.59
N LYS A 242 -8.18 8.66 -2.73
CA LYS A 242 -8.02 8.89 -1.29
C LYS A 242 -6.93 9.93 -1.01
N LEU A 243 -5.78 9.83 -1.68
CA LEU A 243 -4.69 10.80 -1.58
C LEU A 243 -5.14 12.20 -2.01
N HIS A 244 -5.85 12.30 -3.13
CA HIS A 244 -6.40 13.55 -3.64
C HIS A 244 -7.38 14.19 -2.65
N THR A 245 -8.35 13.42 -2.16
CA THR A 245 -9.32 13.88 -1.16
C THR A 245 -8.62 14.39 0.12
N GLY A 246 -7.60 13.68 0.57
CA GLY A 246 -6.85 14.08 1.76
C GLY A 246 -6.03 15.34 1.53
N LEU A 247 -5.40 15.50 0.37
CA LEU A 247 -4.71 16.73 -0.02
C LEU A 247 -5.65 17.94 -0.02
N GLU A 248 -6.83 17.81 -0.64
CA GLU A 248 -7.83 18.88 -0.66
C GLU A 248 -8.25 19.30 0.76
N ARG A 249 -8.48 18.34 1.65
CA ARG A 249 -8.83 18.60 3.06
C ARG A 249 -7.70 19.27 3.84
N CYS A 250 -6.47 18.85 3.61
CA CYS A 250 -5.29 19.46 4.23
C CYS A 250 -5.17 20.93 3.79
N ILE A 251 -5.25 21.20 2.49
CA ILE A 251 -5.19 22.55 1.92
C ILE A 251 -6.34 23.40 2.47
N THR A 252 -7.56 22.87 2.49
CA THR A 252 -8.74 23.57 3.03
C THR A 252 -8.53 23.97 4.49
N SER A 253 -8.00 23.06 5.31
CA SER A 253 -7.71 23.35 6.73
C SER A 253 -6.63 24.42 6.91
N ILE A 254 -5.58 24.39 6.09
CA ILE A 254 -4.55 25.44 6.08
C ILE A 254 -5.15 26.79 5.70
N LEU A 255 -5.93 26.84 4.62
CA LEU A 255 -6.57 28.07 4.16
C LEU A 255 -7.55 28.64 5.19
N GLY A 256 -8.32 27.78 5.88
CA GLY A 256 -9.20 28.21 6.95
C GLY A 256 -8.45 28.77 8.15
N TRP A 257 -7.29 28.20 8.50
CA TRP A 257 -6.43 28.77 9.55
C TRP A 257 -5.88 30.14 9.14
N VAL A 258 -5.37 30.28 7.92
CA VAL A 258 -4.89 31.57 7.38
C VAL A 258 -6.01 32.61 7.41
N LYS A 259 -7.22 32.24 6.99
CA LYS A 259 -8.41 33.10 7.06
C LYS A 259 -8.73 33.51 8.49
N PHE A 260 -8.65 32.58 9.45
CA PHE A 260 -8.87 32.88 10.87
C PHE A 260 -7.85 33.89 11.41
N LEU A 261 -6.56 33.71 11.11
CA LEU A 261 -5.52 34.68 11.49
C LEU A 261 -5.78 36.06 10.87
N LEU A 262 -6.05 36.12 9.57
CA LEU A 262 -6.36 37.38 8.89
C LEU A 262 -7.61 38.07 9.45
N GLN A 263 -8.57 37.32 9.97
CA GLN A 263 -9.78 37.90 10.58
C GLN A 263 -9.58 38.36 12.02
N THR A 264 -8.68 37.72 12.77
CA THR A 264 -8.52 37.95 14.21
C THR A 264 -7.35 38.85 14.55
N GLU A 265 -6.28 38.80 13.77
CA GLU A 265 -5.03 39.51 14.05
C GLU A 265 -4.88 40.78 13.19
N GLN A 266 -5.43 40.82 11.97
CA GLN A 266 -5.37 42.01 11.11
C GLN A 266 -6.42 43.05 11.52
N LYS A 267 -5.97 44.21 11.98
CA LYS A 267 -6.84 45.33 12.39
C LYS A 267 -7.14 46.23 11.19
N LYS A 268 -8.26 46.97 11.28
CA LYS A 268 -8.62 47.99 10.28
C LYS A 268 -7.57 49.11 10.16
N THR A 269 -6.84 49.38 11.24
CA THR A 269 -5.76 50.38 11.30
C THR A 269 -4.53 49.95 10.52
N ASP A 270 -4.31 48.64 10.33
CA ASP A 270 -3.12 48.12 9.63
C ASP A 270 -3.18 48.43 8.12
N PHE A 271 -4.38 48.68 7.59
CA PHE A 271 -4.59 49.12 6.20
C PHE A 271 -4.49 50.64 6.01
N LYS A 272 -4.32 51.43 7.09
CA LYS A 272 -4.16 52.89 7.06
C LYS A 272 -3.03 53.30 8.01
N PRO A 273 -1.76 53.11 7.62
CA PRO A 273 -0.65 53.60 8.43
C PRO A 273 -0.75 55.12 8.56
N GLU A 274 -0.79 55.62 9.80
CA GLU A 274 -0.96 57.06 10.13
C GLU A 274 0.12 57.96 9.50
N SER A 275 1.22 57.38 8.98
CA SER A 275 2.33 58.09 8.35
C SER A 275 2.02 58.70 6.98
N GLU A 276 0.99 58.26 6.26
CA GLU A 276 0.67 58.83 4.93
C GLU A 276 -0.19 60.11 4.99
N MET A 277 -0.84 60.38 6.14
CA MET A 277 -1.60 61.63 6.32
C MET A 277 -0.71 62.82 6.74
N ALA A 278 0.46 62.58 7.34
CA ALA A 278 1.33 63.65 7.83
C ALA A 278 2.18 64.34 6.74
N THR A 279 2.35 63.72 5.56
CA THR A 279 3.19 64.27 4.48
C THR A 279 2.46 65.16 3.49
N PHE A 280 1.11 65.20 3.49
CA PHE A 280 0.35 66.04 2.56
C PHE A 280 -0.05 67.43 3.12
N ASP A 281 -0.04 67.62 4.44
CA ASP A 281 -0.41 68.91 5.05
C ASP A 281 0.77 69.87 5.28
N ALA A 282 2.02 69.40 5.09
CA ALA A 282 3.21 70.25 5.20
C ALA A 282 3.43 71.16 3.97
N ASP A 283 2.83 70.85 2.82
CA ASP A 283 3.10 71.53 1.54
C ASP A 283 2.09 72.64 1.19
N LYS A 284 1.13 72.95 2.09
CA LYS A 284 0.12 74.01 1.88
C LYS A 284 0.27 75.25 2.76
N SER A 285 1.32 75.35 3.57
CA SER A 285 1.59 76.55 4.40
C SER A 285 2.62 77.53 3.82
N THR A 286 3.07 77.35 2.58
CA THR A 286 4.00 78.29 1.92
C THR A 286 3.65 78.51 0.45
N ALA A 287 2.66 79.37 0.19
CA ALA A 287 2.53 80.16 -1.05
C ALA A 287 1.55 81.32 -0.82
#